data_AF-A0A3D3B8U1-F1
#
_entry.id   AF-A0A3D3B8U1-F1
#
_cell.length_a   1.000
_cell.length_b   1.000
_cell.length_c   1.000
_cell.angle_alpha   90.00
_cell.angle_beta   90.00
_cell.angle_gamma   90.00
#
_symmetry.space_group_name_H-M   'P 1'
#
loop_
_entity.id
_entity.type
_entity.pdbx_description
1 polymer ?
#
loop_
_entity_poly.entity_id
_entity_poly.type
_entity_poly.pdbx_seq_one_letter_code
_entity_poly.pdbx_strand_id
1 'polypeptide(L)'
;MQRKHHHAVAGGAVALLALIAMAPPALASSGGGGLPWESPLQQIQQSITGPVAGFIALAAVAIAGGMLIFGGELNDFARRLCYIALVGGVLLGATQIVGLFGATGATISSLEPQMRDSLTKQVGFAQRQGEGAHG
;
A
#
# COMPACT_ATOMS: atom_id res chain seq x y z
N MET A 1 -16.92 -31.22 -27.46
CA MET A 1 -17.52 -29.87 -27.39
C MET A 1 -16.93 -29.09 -26.20
N GLN A 2 -15.68 -28.59 -26.25
CA GLN A 2 -14.96 -28.12 -25.03
C GLN A 2 -14.33 -26.70 -25.11
N ARG A 3 -14.44 -25.98 -26.23
CA ARG A 3 -13.73 -24.69 -26.43
C ARG A 3 -14.42 -23.46 -25.83
N LYS A 4 -15.64 -23.59 -25.28
CA LYS A 4 -16.43 -22.43 -24.81
C LYS A 4 -16.04 -21.92 -23.42
N HIS A 5 -15.44 -22.77 -22.57
CA HIS A 5 -15.11 -22.39 -21.19
C HIS A 5 -13.90 -21.45 -21.09
N HIS A 6 -12.92 -21.56 -21.99
CA HIS A 6 -11.69 -20.76 -21.91
C HIS A 6 -11.94 -19.28 -22.20
N HIS A 7 -12.86 -18.97 -23.11
CA HIS A 7 -13.23 -17.59 -23.43
C HIS A 7 -14.10 -16.95 -22.34
N ALA A 8 -14.92 -17.74 -21.65
CA ALA A 8 -15.72 -17.27 -20.52
C ALA A 8 -14.85 -16.98 -19.29
N VAL A 9 -13.86 -17.84 -19.01
CA VAL A 9 -12.90 -17.64 -17.91
C VAL A 9 -11.95 -16.48 -18.21
N ALA A 10 -11.48 -16.35 -19.46
CA ALA A 10 -10.66 -15.21 -19.88
C ALA A 10 -11.42 -13.88 -19.78
N GLY A 11 -12.68 -13.84 -20.21
CA GLY A 11 -13.54 -12.65 -20.08
C GLY A 11 -13.79 -12.27 -18.61
N GLY A 12 -14.04 -13.26 -17.75
CA GLY A 12 -14.19 -13.04 -16.31
C GLY A 12 -12.93 -12.51 -15.62
N ALA A 13 -11.75 -13.03 -16.00
CA ALA A 13 -10.48 -12.57 -15.46
C ALA A 13 -10.16 -11.12 -15.86
N VAL A 14 -10.44 -10.75 -17.12
CA VAL A 14 -10.25 -9.37 -17.62
C VAL A 14 -11.21 -8.40 -16.93
N ALA A 15 -12.48 -8.79 -16.73
CA ALA A 15 -13.45 -7.97 -16.01
C ALA A 15 -13.04 -7.75 -14.54
N LEU A 16 -12.52 -8.79 -13.87
CA LEU A 16 -12.03 -8.69 -12.49
C LEU A 16 -10.83 -7.75 -12.37
N LEU A 17 -9.88 -7.84 -13.31
CA LEU A 17 -8.72 -6.94 -13.39
C LEU A 17 -9.13 -5.48 -13.64
N ALA A 18 -10.13 -5.25 -14.51
CA ALA A 18 -10.67 -3.92 -14.75
C ALA A 18 -11.36 -3.33 -13.51
N LEU A 19 -12.09 -4.16 -12.75
CA LEU A 19 -12.72 -3.77 -11.48
C LEU A 19 -11.69 -3.41 -10.40
N ILE A 20 -10.57 -4.15 -10.32
CA ILE A 20 -9.46 -3.85 -9.40
C ILE A 20 -8.76 -2.55 -9.81
N ALA A 21 -8.57 -2.32 -11.11
CA ALA A 21 -7.92 -1.11 -11.63
C ALA A 21 -8.77 0.17 -11.42
N MET A 22 -10.10 0.04 -11.37
CA MET A 22 -11.02 1.14 -11.08
C MET A 22 -11.28 1.35 -9.58
N ALA A 23 -10.69 0.53 -8.70
CA ALA A 23 -10.83 0.73 -7.27
C ALA A 23 -10.08 2.01 -6.85
N PRO A 24 -10.76 3.00 -6.21
CA PRO A 24 -10.04 4.12 -5.62
C PRO A 24 -9.04 3.59 -4.58
N PRO A 25 -7.88 4.23 -4.39
CA PRO A 25 -6.93 3.80 -3.38
C PRO A 25 -7.64 3.84 -2.03
N ALA A 26 -7.95 2.66 -1.50
CA ALA A 26 -8.42 2.52 -0.14
C ALA A 26 -7.26 2.98 0.73
N LEU A 27 -7.37 4.21 1.26
CA LEU A 27 -6.56 4.69 2.36
C LEU A 27 -6.94 3.86 3.59
N ALA A 28 -6.52 2.59 3.59
CA ALA A 28 -6.34 1.86 4.82
C ALA A 28 -5.35 2.69 5.64
N SER A 29 -5.74 3.09 6.85
CA SER A 29 -4.90 3.87 7.77
C SER A 29 -3.53 3.20 7.87
N SER A 30 -2.57 3.71 7.10
CA SER A 30 -1.22 3.19 7.04
C SER A 30 -0.52 3.61 8.32
N GLY A 31 -0.38 2.67 9.26
CA GLY A 31 0.25 2.93 10.55
C GLY A 31 -0.76 3.30 11.62
N GLY A 32 -1.15 2.27 12.36
CA GLY A 32 -1.05 2.20 13.80
C GLY A 32 -1.82 3.21 14.67
N GLY A 33 -2.54 2.62 15.62
CA GLY A 33 -3.33 3.37 16.57
C GLY A 33 -2.44 4.15 17.52
N GLY A 34 -2.48 5.47 17.44
CA GLY A 34 -2.49 6.39 18.59
C GLY A 34 -1.30 6.39 19.56
N LEU A 35 -0.19 5.72 19.26
CA LEU A 35 0.93 5.60 20.20
C LEU A 35 2.05 6.64 19.88
N PRO A 36 2.52 7.42 20.85
CA PRO A 36 3.40 8.59 20.61
C PRO A 36 4.81 8.24 20.07
N TRP A 37 5.21 6.97 20.13
CA TRP A 37 6.46 6.47 19.55
C TRP A 37 6.33 6.07 18.08
N GLU A 38 5.12 6.04 17.53
CA GLU A 38 4.91 5.66 16.14
C GLU A 38 5.26 6.80 15.16
N SER A 39 5.02 8.05 15.54
CA SER A 39 5.45 9.22 14.77
C SER A 39 6.97 9.28 14.53
N PRO A 40 7.85 9.09 15.53
CA PRO A 40 9.28 9.05 15.27
C PRO A 40 9.73 7.83 14.45
N LEU A 41 9.08 6.65 14.61
CA LEU A 41 9.39 5.48 13.78
C LEU A 41 8.96 5.66 12.32
N GLN A 42 7.82 6.32 12.08
CA GLN A 42 7.39 6.70 10.73
C GLN A 42 8.31 7.75 10.11
N GLN A 43 8.76 8.75 10.87
CA GLN A 43 9.74 9.72 10.38
C GLN A 43 11.05 9.07 9.97
N ILE A 44 11.52 8.05 10.67
CA ILE A 44 12.72 7.31 10.30
C ILE A 44 12.51 6.54 8.99
N GLN A 45 11.37 5.84 8.84
CA GLN A 45 11.04 5.18 7.56
C GLN A 45 10.96 6.17 6.40
N GLN A 46 10.30 7.32 6.60
CA GLN A 46 10.21 8.40 5.62
C GLN A 46 11.57 9.02 5.31
N SER A 47 12.49 9.08 6.28
CA SER A 47 13.83 9.63 6.07
C SER A 47 14.73 8.68 5.27
N ILE A 48 14.51 7.37 5.38
CA ILE A 48 15.26 6.34 4.64
C ILE A 48 14.79 6.22 3.19
N THR A 49 13.49 6.44 2.94
CA THR A 49 12.91 6.35 1.59
C THR A 49 12.67 7.70 0.93
N GLY A 50 12.92 8.80 1.65
CA GLY A 50 12.62 10.16 1.20
C GLY A 50 13.60 10.71 0.15
N PRO A 51 13.29 11.90 -0.43
CA PRO A 51 14.08 12.52 -1.49
C PRO A 51 15.56 12.73 -1.12
N VAL A 52 15.84 13.01 0.15
CA VAL A 52 17.20 13.23 0.67
C VAL A 52 18.07 11.98 0.51
N ALA A 53 17.53 10.80 0.85
CA ALA A 53 18.24 9.53 0.64
C ALA A 53 18.51 9.27 -0.85
N GLY A 54 17.56 9.63 -1.72
CA GLY A 54 17.72 9.56 -3.17
C GLY A 54 18.88 10.41 -3.69
N PHE A 55 19.01 11.66 -3.23
CA PHE A 55 20.13 12.53 -3.63
C PHE A 55 21.49 12.00 -3.15
N ILE A 56 21.56 11.44 -1.94
CA ILE A 56 22.78 10.82 -1.41
C ILE A 56 23.17 9.60 -2.26
N ALA A 57 22.20 8.75 -2.61
CA ALA A 57 22.45 7.60 -3.48
C ALA A 57 22.95 8.03 -4.87
N LEU A 58 22.34 9.05 -5.47
CA LEU A 58 22.76 9.61 -6.75
C LEU A 58 24.21 10.13 -6.68
N ALA A 59 24.55 10.90 -5.65
CA ALA A 59 25.91 11.40 -5.43
C ALA A 59 26.94 10.26 -5.31
N ALA A 60 26.61 9.21 -4.55
CA ALA A 60 27.49 8.05 -4.38
C ALA A 60 27.77 7.33 -5.71
N VAL A 61 26.74 7.11 -6.53
CA VAL A 61 26.87 6.51 -7.86
C VAL A 61 27.68 7.41 -8.81
N ALA A 62 27.46 8.73 -8.76
CA ALA A 62 28.20 9.69 -9.57
C ALA A 62 29.71 9.70 -9.22
N ILE A 63 30.07 9.65 -7.93
CA ILE A 63 31.48 9.56 -7.51
C ILE A 63 32.11 8.24 -7.96
N ALA A 64 31.38 7.12 -7.81
CA ALA A 64 31.86 5.81 -8.26
C ALA A 64 32.07 5.78 -9.79
N GLY A 65 31.12 6.29 -10.58
CA GLY A 65 31.25 6.40 -12.03
C GLY A 65 32.32 7.39 -12.48
N GLY A 66 32.45 8.53 -11.77
CA GLY A 66 33.49 9.52 -12.03
C GLY A 66 34.90 8.93 -11.86
N MET A 67 35.15 8.19 -10.77
CA MET A 67 36.44 7.54 -10.56
C MET A 67 36.77 6.48 -11.63
N LEU A 68 35.76 5.82 -12.21
CA LEU A 68 35.97 4.86 -13.30
C LEU A 68 36.41 5.55 -14.60
N ILE A 69 35.78 6.68 -14.95
CA ILE A 69 36.08 7.41 -16.20
C ILE A 69 37.50 7.96 -16.19
N PHE A 70 38.01 8.38 -15.03
CA PHE A 70 39.37 8.90 -14.87
C PHE A 70 40.46 7.82 -14.69
N GLY A 71 40.13 6.54 -14.89
CA GLY A 71 41.13 5.45 -14.90
C GLY A 71 41.40 4.81 -13.53
N GLY A 72 40.42 4.85 -12.61
CA GLY A 72 40.47 4.07 -11.37
C GLY A 72 40.50 2.55 -11.62
N GLU A 73 40.95 1.79 -10.62
CA GLU A 73 41.08 0.33 -10.71
C GLU A 73 39.70 -0.31 -10.96
N LEU A 74 39.54 -0.96 -12.13
CA LEU A 74 38.25 -1.50 -12.60
C LEU A 74 37.69 -2.53 -11.63
N ASN A 75 38.58 -3.30 -10.99
CA ASN A 75 38.21 -4.35 -10.06
C ASN A 75 37.68 -3.76 -8.73
N ASP A 76 38.25 -2.68 -8.21
CA ASP A 76 37.75 -1.89 -7.07
C ASP A 76 36.41 -1.21 -7.40
N PHE A 77 36.25 -0.68 -8.63
CA PHE A 77 34.97 -0.16 -9.09
C PHE A 77 33.89 -1.26 -9.11
N ALA A 78 34.18 -2.40 -9.74
CA ALA A 78 33.24 -3.51 -9.85
C ALA A 78 32.83 -4.02 -8.45
N ARG A 79 33.78 -4.10 -7.53
CA ARG A 79 33.54 -4.49 -6.14
C ARG A 79 32.64 -3.47 -5.41
N ARG A 80 32.90 -2.17 -5.58
CA ARG A 80 32.05 -1.09 -5.02
C ARG A 80 30.64 -1.09 -5.62
N LEU A 81 30.51 -1.25 -6.93
CA LEU A 81 29.22 -1.32 -7.61
C LEU A 81 28.39 -2.50 -7.08
N CYS A 82 29.04 -3.66 -6.91
CA CYS A 82 28.39 -4.85 -6.37
C CYS A 82 27.86 -4.62 -4.95
N TYR A 83 28.64 -3.97 -4.06
CA TYR A 83 28.18 -3.62 -2.72
C TYR A 83 26.99 -2.65 -2.73
N ILE A 84 27.03 -1.61 -3.57
CA ILE A 84 25.93 -0.65 -3.69
C ILE A 84 24.67 -1.34 -4.22
N ALA A 85 24.80 -2.22 -5.23
CA ALA A 85 23.68 -2.96 -5.80
C ALA A 85 23.07 -3.95 -4.79
N LEU A 86 23.90 -4.68 -4.03
CA LEU A 86 23.44 -5.62 -3.00
C LEU A 86 22.71 -4.87 -1.88
N VAL A 87 23.30 -3.79 -1.35
CA VAL A 87 22.69 -3.00 -0.27
C VAL A 87 21.42 -2.31 -0.77
N GLY A 88 21.47 -1.64 -1.92
CA GLY A 88 20.32 -0.97 -2.52
C GLY A 88 19.17 -1.94 -2.82
N GLY A 89 19.48 -3.11 -3.38
CA GLY A 89 18.50 -4.16 -3.65
C GLY A 89 17.84 -4.70 -2.39
N VAL A 90 18.61 -4.93 -1.32
CA VAL A 90 18.06 -5.35 -0.02
C VAL A 90 17.18 -4.26 0.59
N LEU A 91 17.59 -2.98 0.55
CA LEU A 91 16.80 -1.88 1.08
C LEU A 91 15.49 -1.68 0.31
N LEU A 92 15.53 -1.70 -1.03
CA LEU A 92 14.33 -1.61 -1.88
C LEU A 92 13.43 -2.84 -1.73
N GLY A 93 14.00 -4.04 -1.52
CA GLY A 93 13.23 -5.24 -1.21
C GLY A 93 12.57 -5.17 0.17
N ALA A 94 13.27 -4.63 1.16
CA ALA A 94 12.78 -4.49 2.53
C ALA A 94 11.55 -3.58 2.62
N THR A 95 11.48 -2.49 1.83
CA THR A 95 10.31 -1.61 1.82
C THR A 95 9.06 -2.35 1.32
N GLN A 96 9.21 -3.27 0.37
CA GLN A 96 8.09 -4.10 -0.10
C GLN A 96 7.59 -5.03 1.01
N ILE A 97 8.50 -5.61 1.80
CA ILE A 97 8.16 -6.52 2.90
C ILE A 97 7.47 -5.75 4.03
N VAL A 98 7.97 -4.59 4.43
CA VAL A 98 7.35 -3.75 5.48
C VAL A 98 5.94 -3.30 5.08
N GLY A 99 5.72 -2.98 3.80
CA GLY A 99 4.40 -2.63 3.27
C GLY A 99 3.36 -3.74 3.44
N LEU A 100 3.76 -5.02 3.37
CA LEU A 100 2.87 -6.16 3.58
C LEU A 100 2.40 -6.28 5.03
N PHE A 101 3.23 -5.88 6.00
CA PHE A 101 2.88 -5.89 7.43
C PHE A 101 2.18 -4.60 7.89
N GLY A 102 2.32 -3.50 7.16
CA GLY A 102 1.63 -2.23 7.45
C GLY A 102 0.18 -2.17 6.92
N ALA A 103 -0.18 -2.96 5.92
CA ALA A 103 -1.48 -2.91 5.24
C ALA A 103 -2.58 -3.79 5.88
N THR A 104 -2.25 -4.64 6.86
CA THR A 104 -3.18 -5.63 7.43
C THR A 104 -4.03 -5.11 8.60
N GLY A 105 -3.85 -3.84 9.01
CA GLY A 105 -4.56 -3.23 10.14
C GLY A 105 -5.85 -2.51 9.75
N ALA A 106 -6.88 -3.21 9.26
CA ALA A 106 -8.22 -2.66 9.11
C ALA A 106 -9.17 -3.31 10.14
N THR A 107 -9.48 -2.63 11.23
CA THR A 107 -10.60 -3.03 12.09
C THR A 107 -11.90 -2.74 11.35
N ILE A 108 -12.67 -3.78 11.05
CA ILE A 108 -14.02 -3.66 10.50
C ILE A 108 -14.89 -3.04 11.61
N SER A 109 -15.00 -1.72 11.63
CA SER A 109 -15.95 -1.01 12.51
C SER A 109 -16.54 0.17 11.76
N SER A 110 -17.34 -0.12 10.76
CA SER A 110 -18.16 0.89 10.05
C SER A 110 -19.59 0.42 9.77
N LEU A 111 -19.94 -0.82 10.11
CA LEU A 111 -21.30 -1.34 9.95
C LEU A 111 -22.22 -0.97 11.12
N GLU A 112 -21.68 -0.75 12.32
CA GLU A 112 -22.46 -0.40 13.53
C GLU A 112 -23.21 0.95 13.40
N PRO A 113 -22.61 2.06 12.92
CA PRO A 113 -23.32 3.35 12.84
C PRO A 113 -24.43 3.36 11.77
N GLN A 114 -24.18 2.74 10.60
CA GLN A 114 -25.16 2.70 9.51
C GLN A 114 -26.32 1.74 9.80
N MET A 115 -26.06 0.61 10.47
CA MET A 115 -27.09 -0.32 10.90
C MET A 115 -27.99 0.30 11.98
N ARG A 116 -27.41 1.01 12.95
CA ARG A 116 -28.19 1.72 13.99
C ARG A 116 -29.10 2.81 13.41
N ASP A 117 -28.63 3.60 12.44
CA ASP A 117 -29.47 4.63 11.80
C ASP A 117 -30.60 4.01 10.97
N SER A 118 -30.32 2.89 10.30
CA SER A 118 -31.30 2.13 9.51
C SER A 118 -32.36 1.45 10.39
N LEU A 119 -31.95 0.84 11.51
CA LEU A 119 -32.90 0.27 12.48
C LEU A 119 -33.75 1.35 13.15
N THR A 120 -33.17 2.49 13.51
CA THR A 120 -33.91 3.61 14.14
C THR A 120 -34.96 4.17 13.19
N LYS A 121 -34.62 4.34 11.91
CA LYS A 121 -35.59 4.72 10.87
C LYS A 121 -36.69 3.67 10.74
N GLN A 122 -36.34 2.39 10.61
CA GLN A 122 -37.31 1.31 10.39
C GLN A 122 -38.29 1.13 11.57
N VAL A 123 -37.81 1.25 12.81
CA VAL A 123 -38.67 1.21 14.01
C VAL A 123 -39.56 2.46 14.08
N GLY A 124 -39.06 3.64 13.70
CA GLY A 124 -39.86 4.86 13.62
C GLY A 124 -41.00 4.80 12.59
N PHE A 125 -40.79 4.12 11.46
CA PHE A 125 -41.84 3.89 10.46
C PHE A 125 -42.87 2.84 10.93
N ALA A 126 -42.43 1.78 11.61
CA ALA A 126 -43.33 0.75 12.15
C ALA A 126 -44.26 1.29 13.25
N GLN A 127 -43.77 2.19 14.11
CA GLN A 127 -44.59 2.80 15.17
C GLN A 127 -45.66 3.76 14.64
N ARG A 128 -45.40 4.47 13.53
CA ARG A 128 -46.39 5.37 12.92
C ARG A 128 -47.50 4.67 12.14
N GLN A 129 -47.32 3.40 11.78
CA GLN A 129 -48.31 2.65 11.02
C GLN A 129 -49.32 1.88 11.91
N GLY A 130 -49.06 1.75 13.21
CA GLY A 130 -49.93 1.04 14.15
C GLY A 130 -50.93 1.91 14.94
N GLU A 131 -50.81 3.23 14.92
CA GLU A 131 -51.54 4.14 15.83
C GLU A 131 -52.63 4.97 15.12
N GLY A 132 -53.20 4.43 14.04
CA GLY A 132 -54.25 5.10 13.24
C GLY A 132 -55.48 4.24 12.92
N ALA A 133 -55.61 3.05 13.51
CA ALA A 133 -56.68 2.11 13.17
C ALA A 133 -57.77 1.95 14.27
N HIS A 134 -57.72 2.76 15.33
CA HIS A 134 -58.75 2.77 16.38
C HIS A 134 -59.10 4.21 16.75
N GLY A 135 -60.08 4.77 16.03
CA GLY A 135 -60.70 6.07 16.29
C GLY A 135 -61.98 6.19 15.49
#